data_AF-A0A2N3B9T8-F1
#
_entry.id   AF-A0A2N3B9T8-F1
#
_cell.length_a   1.000
_cell.length_b   1.000
_cell.length_c   1.000
_cell.angle_alpha   90.00
_cell.angle_beta   90.00
_cell.angle_gamma   90.00
#
_symmetry.space_group_name_H-M   'P 1'
#
loop_
_entity.id
_entity.type
_entity.pdbx_description
1 polymer ?
#
loop_
_entity_poly.entity_id
_entity_poly.type
_entity_poly.pdbx_seq_one_letter_code
_entity_poly.pdbx_strand_id
1 'polypeptide(L)'
;DQLFGGFGHDWLDGGAHNDRLLGAEGSDTLIGGAGNDTMTGGADADTFIFADGFGVDVITDFDALNDFERIDLSAVGSIVDLADLMANHVSQVGADVVIDALGGNLITLVGVSLADLDANDFVF
;
A
#
# COMPACT_ATOMS: atom_id res chain seq x y z
N ASP A 1 10.53 11.49 -6.79
CA ASP A 1 9.95 11.97 -8.06
C ASP A 1 8.44 12.17 -7.99
N GLN A 2 7.80 12.49 -9.12
CA GLN A 2 6.35 12.51 -9.29
C GLN A 2 6.00 11.69 -10.54
N LEU A 3 5.20 10.65 -10.36
CA LEU A 3 4.76 9.74 -11.40
C LEU A 3 3.23 9.83 -11.53
N PHE A 4 2.75 9.82 -12.77
CA PHE A 4 1.34 9.91 -13.11
C PHE A 4 1.00 8.88 -14.19
N GLY A 5 0.10 7.95 -13.91
CA GLY A 5 -0.36 6.91 -14.85
C GLY A 5 -1.28 7.50 -15.91
N GLY A 6 -2.37 8.10 -15.46
CA GLY A 6 -3.30 8.82 -16.33
C GLY A 6 -4.53 7.99 -16.63
N PHE A 7 -4.70 7.57 -17.88
CA PHE A 7 -5.82 6.71 -18.26
C PHE A 7 -5.29 5.35 -18.67
N GLY A 8 -5.89 4.28 -18.16
CA GLY A 8 -5.57 2.91 -18.55
C GLY A 8 -5.12 2.08 -17.37
N HIS A 9 -4.36 1.03 -17.65
CA HIS A 9 -3.75 0.21 -16.60
C HIS A 9 -2.26 0.48 -16.64
N ASP A 10 -1.76 1.19 -15.65
CA ASP A 10 -0.39 1.69 -15.59
C ASP A 10 0.45 0.92 -14.57
N TRP A 11 1.75 0.89 -14.86
CA TRP A 11 2.77 0.39 -13.95
C TRP A 11 3.65 1.55 -13.52
N LEU A 12 3.54 1.96 -12.26
CA LEU A 12 4.29 3.06 -11.68
C LEU A 12 5.33 2.51 -10.70
N ASP A 13 6.61 2.76 -10.98
CA ASP A 13 7.74 2.38 -10.12
C ASP A 13 8.56 3.62 -9.79
N GLY A 14 8.48 4.08 -8.54
CA GLY A 14 9.23 5.24 -8.02
C GLY A 14 10.72 4.95 -7.84
N GLY A 15 11.09 3.68 -7.66
CA GLY A 15 12.46 3.24 -7.55
C GLY A 15 13.10 3.61 -6.21
N ALA A 16 13.77 4.75 -6.13
CA ALA A 16 14.46 5.15 -4.90
C ALA A 16 14.26 6.63 -4.63
N HIS A 17 14.43 7.02 -3.37
CA HIS A 17 14.11 8.33 -2.81
C HIS A 17 12.61 8.46 -2.51
N ASN A 18 12.16 9.69 -2.26
CA ASN A 18 10.78 9.93 -1.86
C ASN A 18 9.96 10.33 -3.10
N ASP A 19 8.99 9.51 -3.42
CA ASP A 19 8.17 9.56 -4.60
C ASP A 19 6.73 9.92 -4.30
N ARG A 20 6.05 10.47 -5.32
CA ARG A 20 4.60 10.63 -5.34
C ARG A 20 4.07 9.92 -6.57
N LEU A 21 3.29 8.87 -6.37
CA LEU A 21 2.67 8.09 -7.43
C LEU A 21 1.18 8.38 -7.44
N LEU A 22 0.63 8.67 -8.62
CA LEU A 22 -0.79 8.86 -8.84
C LEU A 22 -1.21 8.01 -10.04
N GLY A 23 -1.95 6.92 -9.80
CA GLY A 23 -2.45 6.02 -10.84
C GLY A 23 -3.47 6.72 -11.75
N ALA A 24 -4.51 7.26 -11.13
CA ALA A 24 -5.63 8.00 -11.73
C ALA A 24 -6.76 7.10 -12.25
N GLU A 25 -7.04 7.01 -13.55
CA GLU A 25 -8.18 6.21 -14.04
C GLU A 25 -7.72 4.84 -14.55
N GLY A 26 -8.23 3.79 -13.91
CA GLY A 26 -8.08 2.39 -14.33
C GLY A 26 -7.26 1.59 -13.34
N SER A 27 -7.24 0.27 -13.52
CA SER A 27 -6.54 -0.64 -12.60
C SER A 27 -5.02 -0.54 -12.71
N ASP A 28 -4.41 0.14 -11.74
CA ASP A 28 -2.99 0.45 -11.73
C ASP A 28 -2.19 -0.45 -10.79
N THR A 29 -0.88 -0.53 -11.05
CA THR A 29 0.10 -1.17 -10.16
C THR A 29 1.12 -0.13 -9.73
N LEU A 30 1.20 0.10 -8.42
CA LEU A 30 2.05 1.13 -7.81
C LEU A 30 3.12 0.48 -6.93
N ILE A 31 4.37 0.82 -7.19
CA ILE A 31 5.56 0.43 -6.43
C ILE A 31 6.28 1.71 -6.03
N GLY A 32 6.24 2.06 -4.74
CA GLY A 32 7.00 3.21 -4.21
C GLY A 32 8.50 3.00 -4.42
N GLY A 33 8.97 1.81 -4.04
CA GLY A 33 10.39 1.49 -4.04
C GLY A 33 11.00 1.81 -2.69
N ALA A 34 12.27 2.22 -2.65
CA ALA A 34 12.96 2.54 -1.41
C ALA A 34 12.90 4.04 -1.09
N GLY A 35 12.30 4.41 0.04
CA GLY A 35 12.25 5.78 0.50
C GLY A 35 11.03 6.05 1.35
N ASN A 36 10.47 7.24 1.25
CA ASN A 36 9.22 7.56 1.91
C ASN A 36 8.26 8.10 0.87
N ASP A 37 7.34 7.26 0.44
CA ASP A 37 6.53 7.48 -0.74
C ASP A 37 5.08 7.82 -0.38
N THR A 38 4.42 8.54 -1.26
CA THR A 38 2.99 8.79 -1.18
C THR A 38 2.34 8.25 -2.44
N MET A 39 1.43 7.30 -2.27
CA MET A 39 0.76 6.61 -3.36
C MET A 39 -0.74 6.87 -3.30
N THR A 40 -1.31 7.21 -4.45
CA THR A 40 -2.75 7.38 -4.68
C THR A 40 -3.12 6.49 -5.84
N GLY A 41 -3.98 5.50 -5.60
CA GLY A 41 -4.43 4.57 -6.65
C GLY A 41 -5.29 5.29 -7.68
N GLY A 42 -6.35 5.94 -7.21
CA GLY A 42 -7.30 6.64 -8.05
C GLY A 42 -8.62 5.88 -8.15
N ALA A 43 -9.05 5.58 -9.37
CA ALA A 43 -10.30 4.93 -9.66
C ALA A 43 -10.07 3.52 -10.18
N ASP A 44 -11.05 2.65 -9.95
CA ASP A 44 -10.99 1.21 -10.23
C ASP A 44 -10.06 0.46 -9.26
N ALA A 45 -9.70 -0.77 -9.60
CA ALA A 45 -9.05 -1.70 -8.70
C ALA A 45 -7.51 -1.63 -8.82
N ASP A 46 -6.85 -1.08 -7.81
CA ASP A 46 -5.40 -0.86 -7.80
C ASP A 46 -4.62 -1.88 -6.97
N THR A 47 -3.35 -2.06 -7.29
CA THR A 47 -2.44 -2.92 -6.51
C THR A 47 -1.20 -2.16 -6.08
N PHE A 48 -0.98 -2.09 -4.77
CA PHE A 48 0.20 -1.49 -4.15
C PHE A 48 1.17 -2.60 -3.75
N ILE A 49 2.35 -2.63 -4.36
CA ILE A 49 3.32 -3.71 -4.16
C ILE A 49 4.48 -3.22 -3.30
N PHE A 50 4.77 -3.98 -2.24
CA PHE A 50 5.87 -3.70 -1.32
C PHE A 50 6.90 -4.83 -1.33
N ALA A 51 8.16 -4.44 -1.19
CA ALA A 51 9.29 -5.34 -0.99
C ALA A 51 10.18 -4.80 0.14
N ASP A 52 10.89 -5.69 0.84
CA ASP A 52 11.75 -5.30 1.97
C ASP A 52 12.63 -4.06 1.69
N GLY A 53 12.66 -3.14 2.65
CA GLY A 53 13.43 -1.89 2.54
C GLY A 53 12.68 -0.74 1.84
N PHE A 54 11.36 -0.83 1.77
CA PHE A 54 10.52 0.21 1.18
C PHE A 54 10.53 1.52 1.96
N GLY A 55 10.72 1.48 3.29
CA GLY A 55 10.76 2.67 4.14
C GLY A 55 9.38 3.08 4.66
N VAL A 56 9.06 4.38 4.71
CA VAL A 56 7.84 4.87 5.37
C VAL A 56 6.88 5.49 4.37
N ASP A 57 5.86 4.72 4.02
CA ASP A 57 4.96 5.00 2.91
C ASP A 57 3.54 5.29 3.35
N VAL A 58 2.83 6.04 2.51
CA VAL A 58 1.44 6.48 2.74
C VAL A 58 0.61 6.16 1.52
N ILE A 59 -0.47 5.40 1.70
CA ILE A 59 -1.53 5.18 0.71
C ILE A 59 -2.72 6.07 1.09
N THR A 60 -3.14 6.94 0.18
CA THR A 60 -4.05 8.05 0.51
C THR A 60 -5.54 7.76 0.35
N ASP A 61 -5.88 6.72 -0.40
CA ASP A 61 -7.23 6.47 -0.91
C ASP A 61 -7.62 4.99 -0.95
N PHE A 62 -6.94 4.15 -0.16
CA PHE A 62 -7.25 2.72 -0.07
C PHE A 62 -8.70 2.48 0.38
N ASP A 63 -9.48 1.74 -0.41
CA ASP A 63 -10.88 1.38 -0.19
C ASP A 63 -11.02 -0.09 0.26
N ALA A 64 -10.82 -0.28 1.57
CA ALA A 64 -11.01 -1.56 2.24
C ALA A 64 -12.46 -2.09 2.23
N LEU A 65 -13.46 -1.30 1.81
CA LEU A 65 -14.88 -1.71 1.92
C LEU A 65 -15.39 -2.41 0.66
N ASN A 66 -14.74 -2.19 -0.48
CA ASN A 66 -15.20 -2.69 -1.77
C ASN A 66 -14.30 -3.79 -2.35
N ASP A 67 -13.30 -4.26 -1.59
CA ASP A 67 -12.34 -5.32 -1.95
C ASP A 67 -11.68 -5.10 -3.33
N PHE A 68 -11.56 -3.85 -3.79
CA PHE A 68 -11.05 -3.52 -5.11
C PHE A 68 -9.56 -3.25 -5.11
N GLU A 69 -9.02 -2.55 -4.10
CA GLU A 69 -7.58 -2.43 -3.99
C GLU A 69 -6.94 -3.59 -3.24
N ARG A 70 -5.66 -3.80 -3.53
CA ARG A 70 -4.83 -4.84 -2.92
C ARG A 70 -3.49 -4.30 -2.51
N ILE A 71 -2.99 -4.79 -1.38
CA ILE A 71 -1.62 -4.60 -0.90
C ILE A 71 -0.90 -5.93 -1.06
N ASP A 72 0.09 -5.95 -1.95
CA ASP A 72 0.96 -7.10 -2.14
C ASP A 72 2.17 -7.02 -1.20
N LEU A 73 2.18 -7.93 -0.22
CA LEU A 73 3.23 -8.11 0.78
C LEU A 73 4.04 -9.39 0.52
N SER A 74 3.90 -10.03 -0.64
CA SER A 74 4.57 -11.30 -0.95
C SER A 74 6.11 -11.20 -1.00
N ALA A 75 6.63 -9.99 -1.14
CA ALA A 75 8.07 -9.68 -1.08
C ALA A 75 8.50 -9.01 0.25
N VAL A 76 7.63 -8.97 1.26
CA VAL A 76 7.91 -8.44 2.60
C VAL A 76 8.18 -9.62 3.55
N GLY A 77 9.45 -9.88 3.83
CA GLY A 77 9.86 -11.11 4.52
C GLY A 77 9.49 -11.18 6.02
N SER A 78 9.08 -10.05 6.60
CA SER A 78 8.70 -9.93 8.01
C SER A 78 7.25 -10.30 8.30
N ILE A 79 6.39 -10.37 7.28
CA ILE A 79 4.96 -10.65 7.41
C ILE A 79 4.65 -11.90 6.62
N VAL A 80 4.28 -13.00 7.28
CA VAL A 80 4.17 -14.30 6.60
C VAL A 80 2.78 -14.66 6.10
N ASP A 81 1.73 -14.18 6.76
CA ASP A 81 0.34 -14.41 6.40
C ASP A 81 -0.59 -13.39 7.07
N LEU A 82 -1.89 -13.51 6.78
CA LEU A 82 -2.91 -12.64 7.37
C LEU A 82 -2.99 -12.74 8.89
N ALA A 83 -2.78 -13.93 9.47
CA ALA A 83 -2.89 -14.09 10.92
C ALA A 83 -1.72 -13.39 11.63
N ASP A 84 -0.52 -13.47 11.06
CA ASP A 84 0.65 -12.74 11.52
C ASP A 84 0.46 -11.23 11.37
N LEU A 85 0.06 -10.78 10.17
CA LEU A 85 -0.25 -9.37 9.88
C LEU A 85 -1.21 -8.79 10.94
N MET A 86 -2.34 -9.46 11.14
CA MET A 86 -3.42 -9.01 12.03
C MET A 86 -3.05 -9.07 13.52
N ALA A 87 -2.17 -9.99 13.91
CA ALA A 87 -1.77 -10.13 15.32
C ALA A 87 -0.62 -9.20 15.73
N ASN A 88 0.32 -8.95 14.82
CA ASN A 88 1.63 -8.41 15.17
C ASN A 88 2.01 -7.11 14.44
N HIS A 89 1.41 -6.81 13.29
CA HIS A 89 1.90 -5.76 12.40
C HIS A 89 0.90 -4.62 12.18
N VAL A 90 -0.40 -4.85 12.36
CA VAL A 90 -1.43 -3.81 12.16
C VAL A 90 -1.79 -3.10 13.46
N SER A 91 -2.02 -1.80 13.36
CA SER A 91 -2.59 -1.00 14.44
C SER A 91 -3.45 0.13 13.89
N GLN A 92 -4.54 0.47 14.60
CA GLN A 92 -5.32 1.68 14.29
C GLN A 92 -4.69 2.88 15.01
N VAL A 93 -4.37 3.92 14.26
CA VAL A 93 -3.83 5.19 14.77
C VAL A 93 -4.76 6.33 14.36
N GLY A 94 -5.63 6.74 15.28
CA GLY A 94 -6.65 7.75 14.96
C GLY A 94 -7.64 7.22 13.93
N ALA A 95 -7.68 7.83 12.75
CA ALA A 95 -8.53 7.41 11.63
C ALA A 95 -7.78 6.54 10.60
N ASP A 96 -6.49 6.30 10.80
CA ASP A 96 -5.62 5.63 9.83
C ASP A 96 -5.23 4.24 10.35
N VAL A 97 -4.98 3.29 9.44
CA VAL A 97 -4.31 2.03 9.77
C VAL A 97 -2.82 2.17 9.51
N VAL A 98 -2.01 1.66 10.44
CA VAL A 98 -0.55 1.57 10.27
C VAL A 98 -0.16 0.10 10.29
N ILE A 99 0.54 -0.33 9.25
CA ILE A 99 1.20 -1.64 9.12
C ILE A 99 2.68 -1.43 9.40
N ASP A 100 3.20 -2.03 10.47
CA ASP A 100 4.62 -2.04 10.81
C ASP A 100 5.28 -3.32 10.29
N ALA A 101 5.95 -3.23 9.16
CA ALA A 101 6.69 -4.35 8.56
C ALA A 101 8.08 -4.55 9.20
N LEU A 102 8.34 -3.93 10.36
CA LEU A 102 9.60 -3.97 11.10
C LEU A 102 10.77 -3.37 10.30
N GLY A 103 11.94 -3.25 10.96
CA GLY A 103 13.14 -2.72 10.31
C GLY A 103 13.06 -1.24 9.91
N GLY A 104 12.05 -0.52 10.41
CA GLY A 104 11.77 0.87 10.03
C GLY A 104 10.85 1.03 8.82
N ASN A 105 10.25 -0.07 8.34
CA ASN A 105 9.33 -0.05 7.22
C ASN A 105 7.88 0.07 7.73
N LEU A 106 7.16 1.11 7.33
CA LEU A 106 5.80 1.41 7.78
C LEU A 106 4.91 1.75 6.59
N ILE A 107 3.71 1.19 6.54
CA ILE A 107 2.68 1.57 5.56
C ILE A 107 1.53 2.22 6.33
N THR A 108 1.14 3.42 5.94
CA THR A 108 -0.04 4.10 6.50
C THR A 108 -1.16 4.12 5.47
N LEU A 109 -2.32 3.58 5.84
CA LEU A 109 -3.55 3.64 5.05
C LEU A 109 -4.43 4.77 5.62
N VAL A 110 -4.50 5.87 4.88
CA VAL A 110 -5.18 7.08 5.35
C VAL A 110 -6.69 6.90 5.31
N GLY A 111 -7.35 7.20 6.44
CA GLY A 111 -8.80 7.15 6.55
C GLY A 111 -9.39 5.73 6.55
N VAL A 112 -8.56 4.69 6.66
CA VAL A 112 -8.99 3.31 6.70
C VAL A 112 -9.25 2.85 8.14
N SER A 113 -10.33 2.11 8.33
CA SER A 113 -10.64 1.46 9.60
C SER A 113 -10.09 0.03 9.60
N LEU A 114 -9.39 -0.35 10.67
CA LEU A 114 -8.84 -1.69 10.85
C LEU A 114 -9.91 -2.78 10.83
N ALA A 115 -11.14 -2.44 11.20
CA ALA A 115 -12.25 -3.38 11.20
C ALA A 115 -12.78 -3.70 9.78
N ASP A 116 -12.43 -2.87 8.81
CA ASP A 116 -12.85 -3.04 7.42
C ASP A 116 -11.85 -3.89 6.63
N LEU A 117 -10.61 -4.04 7.14
CA LEU A 117 -9.59 -4.88 6.52
C LEU A 117 -9.89 -6.38 6.65
N ASP A 118 -9.74 -7.11 5.56
CA ASP A 118 -9.91 -8.55 5.48
C ASP A 118 -8.85 -9.27 4.60
N ALA A 119 -9.09 -10.54 4.30
CA ALA A 119 -8.16 -11.38 3.54
C ALA A 119 -8.02 -10.98 2.06
N ASN A 120 -9.00 -10.29 1.50
CA ASN A 120 -9.04 -9.85 0.11
C ASN A 120 -8.14 -8.66 -0.13
N ASP A 121 -7.90 -7.83 0.89
CA ASP A 121 -7.02 -6.65 0.80
C ASP A 121 -5.55 -7.02 0.63
N PHE A 122 -5.15 -8.25 0.97
CA PHE A 122 -3.73 -8.61 1.05
C PHE A 122 -3.36 -9.76 0.12
N VAL A 123 -2.10 -9.74 -0.32
CA VAL A 123 -1.41 -10.84 -0.99
C VAL A 123 -0.12 -11.13 -0.22
N PHE A 124 0.18 -12.41 0.01
CA PHE A 124 1.37 -12.90 0.71
C PHE A 124 2.06 -13.99 -0.13
#